data_AF-A0A2U9NNY6-F1
#
_entry.id   AF-A0A2U9NNY6-F1
#
_cell.length_a   1.000
_cell.length_b   1.000
_cell.length_c   1.000
_cell.angle_alpha   90.00
_cell.angle_beta   90.00
_cell.angle_gamma   90.00
#
_symmetry.space_group_name_H-M   'P 1'
#
loop_
_entity.id
_entity.type
_entity.pdbx_description
1 polymer ?
#
loop_
_entity_poly.entity_id
_entity_poly.type
_entity_poly.pdbx_seq_one_letter_code
_entity_poly.pdbx_strand_id
1 'polypeptide(L)'
;MSLLIVGGTGTLGRQIVLQALTKGYQVRCLVRNLRKAAFLKEWGAELVYGDLTSPETIPPCLRGITAVVDASTSRPGDLSTIKQVDWDGKLALIEACQTANVQRFIFCSALNLEQFSNIPLMEMKQGIEIKLKESKIPYTIFRLSGFYQGLIEQYAIPILENLPIWITNENTSVSYMDTQDIAKFCLRSLQLPKTENKTFFLGGPKGWLSSEIIKLCEQLAGQSAQVKRIPISLLKLSSNFLGFFEWGQNISDRLAFVEILNVENNFSNSTFDLYKTFKIDPGDIMQLDDYFLEYFIRLLKRLRDINFEDVQKQKNLVI
;
A
#
# COMPACT_ATOMS: atom_id res chain seq x y z
N MET A 1 13.15 21.41 -2.23
CA MET A 1 12.77 20.29 -3.12
C MET A 1 11.26 20.29 -3.24
N SER A 2 10.74 20.28 -4.47
CA SER A 2 9.31 20.18 -4.78
C SER A 2 8.98 18.76 -5.24
N LEU A 3 7.95 18.16 -4.65
CA LEU A 3 7.57 16.76 -4.83
C LEU A 3 6.26 16.66 -5.60
N LEU A 4 6.21 15.81 -6.62
CA LEU A 4 4.95 15.31 -7.17
C LEU A 4 4.67 13.93 -6.60
N ILE A 5 3.53 13.78 -5.93
CA ILE A 5 3.05 12.49 -5.42
C ILE A 5 1.95 11.97 -6.34
N VAL A 6 2.22 10.82 -6.97
CA VAL A 6 1.24 10.09 -7.77
C VAL A 6 0.65 8.99 -6.90
N GLY A 7 -0.68 8.95 -6.80
CA GLY A 7 -1.37 8.06 -5.84
C GLY A 7 -1.53 8.64 -4.43
N GLY A 8 -1.46 9.97 -4.27
CA GLY A 8 -1.56 10.65 -2.96
C GLY A 8 -2.87 10.40 -2.17
N THR A 9 -3.94 9.95 -2.81
CA THR A 9 -5.21 9.56 -2.14
C THR A 9 -5.20 8.12 -1.62
N GLY A 10 -4.23 7.31 -2.03
CA GLY A 10 -4.09 5.90 -1.66
C GLY A 10 -3.66 5.72 -0.20
N THR A 11 -3.61 4.46 0.24
CA THR A 11 -3.24 4.09 1.63
C THR A 11 -1.83 4.51 1.97
N LEU A 12 -0.85 4.23 1.10
CA LEU A 12 0.53 4.66 1.28
C LEU A 12 0.73 6.13 0.90
N GLY A 13 0.20 6.54 -0.26
CA GLY A 13 0.41 7.89 -0.78
C GLY A 13 -0.01 9.01 0.19
N ARG A 14 -1.12 8.84 0.93
CA ARG A 14 -1.56 9.84 1.91
C ARG A 14 -0.56 10.02 3.06
N GLN A 15 0.12 8.94 3.49
CA GLN A 15 1.14 9.01 4.53
C GLN A 15 2.41 9.71 4.02
N ILE A 16 2.77 9.47 2.76
CA ILE A 16 3.87 10.17 2.09
C ILE A 16 3.58 11.67 2.01
N VAL A 17 2.37 12.05 1.57
CA VAL A 17 1.95 13.46 1.48
C VAL A 17 2.01 14.12 2.87
N LEU A 18 1.37 13.53 3.87
CA LEU A 18 1.31 14.09 5.22
C LEU A 18 2.71 14.31 5.78
N GLN A 19 3.57 13.29 5.75
CA GLN A 19 4.92 13.41 6.30
C GLN A 19 5.81 14.35 5.47
N ALA A 20 5.62 14.42 4.15
CA ALA A 20 6.35 15.36 3.31
C ALA A 20 6.01 16.81 3.68
N LEU A 21 4.73 17.12 3.85
CA LEU A 21 4.27 18.43 4.30
C LEU A 21 4.82 18.77 5.69
N THR A 22 4.74 17.84 6.65
CA THR A 22 5.29 18.03 8.00
C THR A 22 6.80 18.30 7.99
N LYS A 23 7.54 17.77 7.00
CA LYS A 23 8.98 18.02 6.82
C LYS A 23 9.29 19.30 6.02
N GLY A 24 8.27 20.08 5.64
CA GLY A 24 8.42 21.35 4.93
C GLY A 24 8.68 21.22 3.43
N TYR A 25 8.43 20.04 2.82
CA TYR A 25 8.49 19.91 1.37
C TYR A 25 7.31 20.65 0.72
N GLN A 26 7.54 21.22 -0.46
CA GLN A 26 6.44 21.65 -1.33
C GLN A 26 5.88 20.40 -1.99
N VAL A 27 4.59 20.11 -1.75
CA VAL A 27 3.96 18.88 -2.22
C VAL A 27 2.85 19.21 -3.21
N ARG A 28 2.96 18.63 -4.41
CA ARG A 28 1.89 18.57 -5.40
C ARG A 28 1.38 17.14 -5.51
N CYS A 29 0.07 16.97 -5.58
CA CYS A 29 -0.56 15.67 -5.82
C CYS A 29 -1.21 15.64 -7.19
N LEU A 30 -0.86 14.64 -8.00
CA LEU A 30 -1.58 14.31 -9.23
C LEU A 30 -2.86 13.55 -8.84
N VAL A 31 -4.03 14.12 -9.15
CA VAL A 31 -5.32 13.55 -8.76
C VAL A 31 -6.34 13.57 -9.90
N ARG A 32 -7.09 12.47 -10.04
CA ARG A 32 -8.17 12.34 -11.04
C ARG A 32 -9.45 13.08 -10.66
N ASN A 33 -9.68 13.25 -9.35
CA ASN A 33 -10.87 13.93 -8.83
C ASN A 33 -10.47 14.91 -7.73
N LEU A 34 -10.44 16.20 -8.08
CA LEU A 34 -10.06 17.28 -7.18
C LEU A 34 -10.96 17.38 -5.95
N ARG A 35 -12.27 17.12 -6.08
CA ARG A 35 -13.22 17.19 -4.96
C ARG A 35 -12.97 16.08 -3.95
N LYS A 36 -12.79 14.84 -4.41
CA LYS A 36 -12.47 13.70 -3.53
C LYS A 36 -11.11 13.84 -2.85
N ALA A 37 -10.20 14.60 -3.45
CA ALA A 37 -8.87 14.86 -2.91
C ALA A 37 -8.77 16.14 -2.07
N ALA A 38 -9.88 16.83 -1.78
CA ALA A 38 -9.87 18.12 -1.08
C ALA A 38 -9.13 18.10 0.27
N PHE A 39 -9.20 17.00 1.01
CA PHE A 39 -8.49 16.84 2.29
C PHE A 39 -6.96 17.00 2.16
N LEU A 40 -6.36 16.62 1.02
CA LEU A 40 -4.93 16.82 0.78
C LEU A 40 -4.60 18.31 0.62
N LYS A 41 -5.53 19.08 0.03
CA LYS A 41 -5.41 20.54 -0.07
C LYS A 41 -5.52 21.21 1.30
N GLU A 42 -6.42 20.72 2.15
CA GLU A 42 -6.56 21.19 3.54
C GLU A 42 -5.29 20.95 4.36
N TRP A 43 -4.53 19.89 4.07
CA TRP A 43 -3.22 19.65 4.67
C TRP A 43 -2.11 20.57 4.14
N GLY A 44 -2.34 21.26 3.01
CA GLY A 44 -1.39 22.17 2.39
C GLY A 44 -0.76 21.67 1.09
N ALA A 45 -1.21 20.54 0.53
CA ALA A 45 -0.74 20.09 -0.78
C ALA A 45 -1.39 20.88 -1.93
N GLU A 46 -0.64 21.15 -2.99
CA GLU A 46 -1.19 21.61 -4.25
C GLU A 46 -1.85 20.43 -4.97
N LEU A 47 -3.07 20.62 -5.48
CA LEU A 47 -3.76 19.61 -6.28
C LEU A 47 -3.70 20.00 -7.75
N VAL A 48 -3.26 19.07 -8.59
CA VAL A 48 -3.28 19.24 -10.04
C VAL A 48 -4.00 18.05 -10.66
N TYR A 49 -4.87 18.34 -11.63
CA TYR A 49 -5.54 17.30 -12.38
C TYR A 49 -4.53 16.56 -13.24
N GLY A 50 -4.54 15.24 -13.13
CA GLY A 50 -3.87 14.33 -14.04
C GLY A 50 -4.48 12.94 -13.92
N ASP A 51 -4.42 12.20 -15.01
CA ASP A 51 -4.86 10.81 -15.08
C ASP A 51 -3.80 9.98 -15.81
N LEU A 52 -3.42 8.85 -15.21
CA LEU A 52 -2.48 7.92 -15.85
C LEU A 52 -3.11 7.22 -17.05
N THR A 53 -4.44 7.18 -17.15
CA THR A 53 -5.13 6.71 -18.35
C THR A 53 -5.18 7.76 -19.47
N SER A 54 -4.74 9.01 -19.19
CA SER A 54 -4.68 10.12 -20.14
C SER A 54 -3.29 10.78 -20.08
N PRO A 55 -2.26 10.16 -20.67
CA PRO A 55 -0.86 10.61 -20.64
C PRO A 55 -0.63 12.10 -20.91
N GLU A 56 -1.42 12.71 -21.78
CA GLU A 56 -1.38 14.12 -22.15
C GLU A 56 -1.61 15.07 -20.96
N THR A 57 -2.20 14.57 -19.87
CA THR A 57 -2.46 15.33 -18.64
C THR A 57 -1.27 15.37 -17.68
N ILE A 58 -0.25 14.53 -17.89
CA ILE A 58 0.90 14.39 -16.99
C ILE A 58 1.88 15.57 -17.07
N PRO A 59 2.31 16.06 -18.26
CA PRO A 59 3.35 17.10 -18.35
C PRO A 59 3.06 18.39 -17.55
N PRO A 60 1.82 18.94 -17.54
CA PRO A 60 1.50 20.11 -16.70
C PRO A 60 1.77 19.91 -15.20
N CYS A 61 1.64 18.67 -14.70
CA CYS A 61 1.86 18.34 -13.29
C CYS A 61 3.34 18.49 -12.88
N LEU A 62 4.26 18.36 -13.81
CA LEU A 62 5.72 18.33 -13.57
C LEU A 62 6.38 19.70 -13.55
N ARG A 63 5.65 20.79 -13.83
CA ARG A 63 6.23 22.14 -13.83
C ARG A 63 6.83 22.51 -12.47
N GLY A 64 8.14 22.74 -12.43
CA GLY A 64 8.87 23.08 -11.20
C GLY A 64 9.02 21.93 -10.20
N ILE A 65 8.71 20.70 -10.60
CA ILE A 65 8.89 19.50 -9.77
C ILE A 65 10.34 19.02 -9.87
N THR A 66 10.94 18.74 -8.71
CA THR A 66 12.32 18.23 -8.64
C THR A 66 12.37 16.73 -8.39
N ALA A 67 11.35 16.17 -7.73
CA ALA A 67 11.28 14.74 -7.44
C ALA A 67 9.86 14.21 -7.58
N VAL A 68 9.73 12.96 -8.03
CA VAL A 68 8.45 12.26 -8.16
C VAL A 68 8.43 11.05 -7.24
N VAL A 69 7.32 10.84 -6.54
CA VAL A 69 7.05 9.62 -5.78
C VAL A 69 5.80 8.98 -6.35
N ASP A 70 5.97 7.82 -7.00
CA ASP A 70 4.89 7.03 -7.54
C ASP A 70 4.51 5.92 -6.55
N ALA A 71 3.39 6.14 -5.86
CA ALA A 71 2.71 5.18 -5.00
C ALA A 71 1.33 4.79 -5.59
N SER A 72 1.14 4.99 -6.90
CA SER A 72 -0.10 4.64 -7.59
C SER A 72 -0.09 3.18 -8.03
N THR A 73 -1.26 2.55 -7.98
CA THR A 73 -1.53 1.23 -8.54
C THR A 73 -3.01 1.20 -8.89
N SER A 74 -3.38 0.57 -10.00
CA SER A 74 -4.78 0.33 -10.35
C SER A 74 -5.48 -0.45 -9.24
N ARG A 75 -6.79 -0.22 -9.09
CA ARG A 75 -7.59 -1.17 -8.32
C ARG A 75 -7.71 -2.46 -9.14
N PRO A 76 -7.83 -3.61 -8.49
CA PRO A 76 -8.21 -4.81 -9.19
C PRO A 76 -9.48 -4.59 -10.02
N GLY A 77 -9.48 -5.10 -11.24
CA GLY A 77 -10.50 -4.84 -12.25
C GLY A 77 -10.06 -5.43 -13.59
N ASP A 78 -10.64 -4.94 -14.69
CA ASP A 78 -10.30 -5.45 -16.01
C ASP A 78 -8.81 -5.22 -16.36
N LEU A 79 -8.21 -6.20 -17.04
CA LEU A 79 -6.82 -6.19 -17.49
C LEU A 79 -6.50 -4.97 -18.34
N SER A 80 -7.47 -4.45 -19.10
CA SER A 80 -7.33 -3.23 -19.90
C SER A 80 -7.00 -2.02 -19.02
N THR A 81 -7.66 -1.89 -17.87
CA THR A 81 -7.46 -0.78 -16.93
C THR A 81 -6.13 -0.92 -16.20
N ILE A 82 -5.76 -2.16 -15.83
CA ILE A 82 -4.45 -2.44 -15.22
C ILE A 82 -3.33 -2.04 -16.18
N LYS A 83 -3.41 -2.45 -17.46
CA LYS A 83 -2.42 -2.06 -18.47
C LYS A 83 -2.36 -0.54 -18.67
N GLN A 84 -3.49 0.13 -18.83
CA GLN A 84 -3.52 1.58 -19.04
C GLN A 84 -2.85 2.35 -17.88
N VAL A 85 -3.08 1.93 -16.64
CA VAL A 85 -2.56 2.64 -15.47
C VAL A 85 -1.15 2.19 -15.08
N ASP A 86 -0.91 0.89 -14.94
CA ASP A 86 0.33 0.32 -14.42
C ASP A 86 1.40 0.06 -15.48
N TRP A 87 1.05 0.16 -16.76
CA TRP A 87 2.01 0.12 -17.87
C TRP A 87 2.04 1.45 -18.63
N ASP A 88 1.04 1.70 -19.47
CA ASP A 88 1.07 2.82 -20.44
C ASP A 88 1.23 4.18 -19.74
N GLY A 89 0.44 4.42 -18.69
CA GLY A 89 0.49 5.65 -17.90
C GLY A 89 1.80 5.84 -17.13
N LYS A 90 2.39 4.76 -16.60
CA LYS A 90 3.68 4.83 -15.90
C LYS A 90 4.85 5.04 -16.84
N LEU A 91 4.82 4.45 -18.05
CA LEU A 91 5.80 4.76 -19.10
C LEU A 91 5.74 6.25 -19.47
N ALA A 92 4.54 6.76 -19.73
CA ALA A 92 4.35 8.19 -20.02
C ALA A 92 4.82 9.08 -18.85
N LEU A 93 4.59 8.66 -17.61
CA LEU A 93 5.08 9.38 -16.44
C LEU A 93 6.62 9.43 -16.42
N ILE A 94 7.30 8.31 -16.68
CA ILE A 94 8.77 8.24 -16.74
C ILE A 94 9.29 9.16 -17.86
N GLU A 95 8.73 9.06 -19.07
CA GLU A 95 9.12 9.88 -20.23
C GLU A 95 8.92 11.37 -19.97
N ALA A 96 7.78 11.75 -19.39
CA ALA A 96 7.49 13.12 -19.01
C ALA A 96 8.47 13.61 -17.92
N CYS A 97 8.85 12.76 -16.97
CA CYS A 97 9.87 13.08 -15.96
C CYS A 97 11.25 13.30 -16.57
N GLN A 98 11.64 12.53 -17.60
CA GLN A 98 12.89 12.74 -18.32
C GLN A 98 12.89 14.10 -19.02
N THR A 99 11.80 14.42 -19.71
CA THR A 99 11.66 15.69 -20.43
C THR A 99 11.63 16.88 -19.47
N ALA A 100 11.01 16.73 -18.31
CA ALA A 100 10.97 17.74 -17.25
C ALA A 100 12.28 17.83 -16.43
N ASN A 101 13.29 17.00 -16.72
CA ASN A 101 14.55 16.92 -15.96
C ASN A 101 14.36 16.68 -14.46
N VAL A 102 13.44 15.78 -14.10
CA VAL A 102 13.24 15.35 -12.71
C VAL A 102 14.56 14.77 -12.17
N GLN A 103 14.96 15.22 -10.99
CA GLN A 103 16.25 14.86 -10.38
C GLN A 103 16.17 13.57 -9.56
N ARG A 104 14.97 13.17 -9.17
CA ARG A 104 14.75 11.98 -8.32
C ARG A 104 13.41 11.32 -8.60
N PHE A 105 13.41 10.00 -8.80
CA PHE A 105 12.17 9.22 -8.97
C PHE A 105 12.09 8.08 -7.95
N ILE A 106 11.07 8.07 -7.10
CA ILE A 106 10.80 6.97 -6.16
C ILE A 106 9.63 6.16 -6.69
N PHE A 107 9.84 4.86 -6.87
CA PHE A 107 8.81 3.93 -7.33
C PHE A 107 8.46 2.90 -6.25
N CYS A 108 7.18 2.83 -5.89
CA CYS A 108 6.64 1.81 -4.99
C CYS A 108 6.20 0.59 -5.81
N SER A 109 7.09 -0.39 -5.89
CA SER A 109 6.89 -1.67 -6.56
C SER A 109 6.41 -2.74 -5.56
N ALA A 110 6.28 -3.99 -6.00
CA ALA A 110 5.90 -5.11 -5.15
C ALA A 110 7.07 -6.08 -4.91
N LEU A 111 6.97 -6.86 -3.85
CA LEU A 111 7.95 -7.90 -3.51
C LEU A 111 7.80 -9.13 -4.43
N ASN A 112 8.90 -9.85 -4.66
CA ASN A 112 8.95 -11.15 -5.35
C ASN A 112 8.39 -11.18 -6.79
N LEU A 113 8.37 -10.04 -7.48
CA LEU A 113 7.83 -9.89 -8.85
C LEU A 113 8.34 -10.97 -9.83
N GLU A 114 9.61 -11.34 -9.72
CA GLU A 114 10.24 -12.31 -10.61
C GLU A 114 9.63 -13.71 -10.53
N GLN A 115 9.05 -14.06 -9.37
CA GLN A 115 8.45 -15.37 -9.13
C GLN A 115 6.99 -15.43 -9.61
N PHE A 116 6.39 -14.28 -9.90
CA PHE A 116 4.98 -14.13 -10.22
C PHE A 116 4.75 -13.42 -11.55
N SER A 117 5.64 -13.63 -12.53
CA SER A 117 5.52 -13.04 -13.87
C SER A 117 4.27 -13.48 -14.64
N ASN A 118 3.60 -14.55 -14.19
CA ASN A 118 2.29 -14.97 -14.69
C ASN A 118 1.14 -14.06 -14.23
N ILE A 119 1.36 -13.21 -13.22
CA ILE A 119 0.37 -12.24 -12.73
C ILE A 119 0.61 -10.91 -13.48
N PRO A 120 -0.36 -10.43 -14.30
CA PRO A 120 -0.14 -9.28 -15.18
C PRO A 120 0.36 -8.02 -14.46
N LEU A 121 -0.16 -7.72 -13.26
CA LEU A 121 0.31 -6.57 -12.48
C LEU A 121 1.78 -6.70 -12.06
N MET A 122 2.25 -7.91 -11.75
CA MET A 122 3.65 -8.15 -11.36
C MET A 122 4.60 -8.03 -12.54
N GLU A 123 4.20 -8.58 -13.70
CA GLU A 123 4.92 -8.41 -14.96
C GLU A 123 5.07 -6.92 -15.31
N MET A 124 3.98 -6.14 -15.23
CA MET A 124 4.01 -4.70 -15.51
C MET A 124 4.91 -3.95 -14.52
N LYS A 125 4.79 -4.22 -13.21
CA LYS A 125 5.67 -3.58 -12.21
C LYS A 125 7.15 -3.91 -12.47
N GLN A 126 7.47 -5.15 -12.82
CA GLN A 126 8.83 -5.55 -13.19
C GLN A 126 9.32 -4.79 -14.43
N GLY A 127 8.49 -4.70 -15.48
CA GLY A 127 8.82 -3.94 -16.68
C GLY A 127 9.04 -2.45 -16.40
N ILE A 128 8.25 -1.85 -15.49
CA ILE A 128 8.44 -0.45 -15.08
C ILE A 128 9.74 -0.27 -14.29
N GLU A 129 10.13 -1.23 -13.44
CA GLU A 129 11.46 -1.18 -12.81
C GLU A 129 12.58 -1.16 -13.84
N ILE A 130 12.47 -1.96 -14.91
CA ILE A 130 13.45 -2.01 -16.00
C ILE A 130 13.47 -0.66 -16.74
N LYS A 131 12.30 -0.14 -17.12
CA LYS A 131 12.19 1.12 -17.86
C LYS A 131 12.67 2.32 -17.05
N LEU A 132 12.40 2.34 -15.75
CA LEU A 132 12.92 3.37 -14.86
C LEU A 132 14.45 3.29 -14.76
N LYS A 133 15.03 2.08 -14.70
CA LYS A 133 16.49 1.87 -14.73
C LYS A 133 17.13 2.37 -16.03
N GLU A 134 16.47 2.14 -17.15
CA GLU A 134 16.91 2.60 -18.49
C GLU A 134 16.77 4.13 -18.67
N SER A 135 15.85 4.77 -17.93
CA SER A 135 15.52 6.19 -18.09
C SER A 135 16.65 7.18 -17.74
N LYS A 136 17.69 6.70 -17.03
CA LYS A 136 18.79 7.52 -16.46
C LYS A 136 18.35 8.57 -15.43
N ILE A 137 17.07 8.65 -15.05
CA ILE A 137 16.64 9.45 -13.91
C ILE A 137 17.18 8.78 -12.63
N PRO A 138 17.85 9.52 -11.72
CA PRO A 138 18.27 8.94 -10.44
C PRO A 138 17.07 8.40 -9.66
N TYR A 139 17.00 7.07 -9.47
CA TYR A 139 15.81 6.43 -8.92
C TYR A 139 16.02 5.76 -7.57
N THR A 140 14.94 5.50 -6.84
CA THR A 140 14.91 4.50 -5.76
C THR A 140 13.66 3.66 -5.93
N ILE A 141 13.84 2.35 -6.00
CA ILE A 141 12.71 1.41 -6.07
C ILE A 141 12.53 0.81 -4.68
N PHE A 142 11.32 0.91 -4.14
CA PHE A 142 10.92 0.18 -2.94
C PHE A 142 10.02 -0.97 -3.34
N ARG A 143 10.48 -2.20 -3.17
CA ARG A 143 9.67 -3.41 -3.31
C ARG A 143 8.97 -3.68 -2.00
N LEU A 144 7.67 -3.46 -1.99
CA LEU A 144 6.85 -3.48 -0.79
C LEU A 144 6.23 -4.84 -0.55
N SER A 145 6.21 -5.24 0.71
CA SER A 145 5.37 -6.31 1.25
C SER A 145 3.92 -5.82 1.50
N GLY A 146 3.10 -6.63 2.18
CA GLY A 146 1.76 -6.23 2.58
C GLY A 146 1.73 -5.12 3.63
N PHE A 147 0.62 -4.39 3.71
CA PHE A 147 0.42 -3.31 4.69
C PHE A 147 -0.44 -3.74 5.86
N TYR A 148 -0.16 -3.21 7.06
CA TYR A 148 -1.01 -3.43 8.24
C TYR A 148 -2.47 -2.99 8.01
N GLN A 149 -2.67 -1.91 7.25
CA GLN A 149 -3.98 -1.37 6.92
C GLN A 149 -4.88 -2.39 6.18
N GLY A 150 -4.29 -3.25 5.35
CA GLY A 150 -5.06 -4.30 4.66
C GLY A 150 -5.53 -5.40 5.60
N LEU A 151 -4.79 -5.65 6.68
CA LEU A 151 -5.11 -6.67 7.68
C LEU A 151 -6.36 -6.31 8.49
N ILE A 152 -6.71 -5.03 8.60
CA ILE A 152 -7.91 -4.58 9.29
C ILE A 152 -9.17 -5.12 8.59
N GLU A 153 -9.30 -4.87 7.29
CA GLU A 153 -10.45 -5.32 6.50
C GLU A 153 -10.45 -6.85 6.33
N GLN A 154 -9.28 -7.46 6.31
CA GLN A 154 -9.14 -8.90 6.12
C GLN A 154 -9.42 -9.73 7.38
N TYR A 155 -9.03 -9.25 8.56
CA TYR A 155 -9.08 -10.01 9.80
C TYR A 155 -9.83 -9.29 10.91
N ALA A 156 -9.46 -8.06 11.25
CA ALA A 156 -10.01 -7.38 12.42
C ALA A 156 -11.53 -7.13 12.31
N ILE A 157 -11.99 -6.56 11.18
CA ILE A 157 -13.42 -6.27 10.96
C ILE A 157 -14.26 -7.56 10.95
N PRO A 158 -13.93 -8.61 10.17
CA PRO A 158 -14.70 -9.85 10.21
C PRO A 158 -14.81 -10.48 11.61
N ILE A 159 -13.76 -10.42 12.42
CA ILE A 159 -13.79 -10.96 13.79
C ILE A 159 -14.75 -10.17 14.67
N LEU A 160 -14.69 -8.83 14.59
CA LEU A 160 -15.56 -7.95 15.38
C LEU A 160 -17.03 -8.06 14.97
N GLU A 161 -17.30 -8.33 13.70
CA GLU A 161 -18.65 -8.49 13.14
C GLU A 161 -19.13 -9.95 13.10
N ASN A 162 -18.34 -10.90 13.64
CA ASN A 162 -18.63 -12.33 13.65
C ASN A 162 -18.89 -12.91 12.24
N LEU A 163 -18.17 -12.41 11.23
CA LEU A 163 -18.19 -12.86 9.85
C LEU A 163 -17.15 -13.97 9.61
N PRO A 164 -17.38 -14.88 8.65
CA PRO A 164 -16.41 -15.92 8.32
C PRO A 164 -15.13 -15.35 7.70
N ILE A 165 -13.98 -15.79 8.21
CA ILE A 165 -12.67 -15.52 7.61
C ILE A 165 -12.27 -16.72 6.78
N TRP A 166 -12.04 -16.48 5.50
CA TRP A 166 -11.61 -17.51 4.56
C TRP A 166 -10.10 -17.47 4.44
N ILE A 167 -9.45 -18.57 4.81
CA ILE A 167 -8.00 -18.77 4.65
C ILE A 167 -7.73 -20.01 3.81
N THR A 168 -6.56 -20.07 3.21
CA THR A 168 -6.03 -21.26 2.56
C THR A 168 -5.25 -22.12 3.57
N ASN A 169 -4.98 -23.37 3.23
CA ASN A 169 -4.19 -24.29 4.07
C ASN A 169 -2.67 -23.98 4.06
N GLU A 170 -2.26 -22.78 3.66
CA GLU A 170 -0.85 -22.44 3.54
C GLU A 170 -0.21 -22.13 4.90
N ASN A 171 1.09 -22.39 4.96
CA ASN A 171 1.92 -22.12 6.12
C ASN A 171 2.96 -21.03 5.78
N THR A 172 2.53 -20.01 5.04
CA THR A 172 3.45 -19.01 4.53
C THR A 172 3.37 -17.70 5.27
N SER A 173 4.54 -17.24 5.70
CA SER A 173 4.68 -16.05 6.53
C SER A 173 4.92 -14.81 5.68
N VAL A 174 4.29 -13.71 6.05
CA VAL A 174 4.37 -12.45 5.32
C VAL A 174 4.84 -11.35 6.27
N SER A 175 5.89 -10.64 5.87
CA SER A 175 6.47 -9.55 6.67
C SER A 175 5.75 -8.24 6.40
N TYR A 176 4.54 -8.05 6.92
CA TYR A 176 3.77 -6.81 6.75
C TYR A 176 4.45 -5.60 7.40
N MET A 177 4.19 -4.39 6.89
CA MET A 177 4.75 -3.14 7.43
C MET A 177 3.70 -2.01 7.49
N ASP A 178 3.82 -1.09 8.45
CA ASP A 178 2.98 0.10 8.49
C ASP A 178 3.31 1.07 7.34
N THR A 179 2.29 1.58 6.65
CA THR A 179 2.47 2.58 5.60
C THR A 179 3.09 3.89 6.10
N GLN A 180 2.95 4.23 7.38
CA GLN A 180 3.66 5.37 7.96
C GLN A 180 5.18 5.14 7.97
N ASP A 181 5.63 3.93 8.28
CA ASP A 181 7.05 3.61 8.27
C ASP A 181 7.59 3.56 6.84
N ILE A 182 6.85 2.96 5.91
CA ILE A 182 7.21 2.97 4.48
C ILE A 182 7.36 4.43 3.98
N ALA A 183 6.46 5.34 4.38
CA ALA A 183 6.58 6.75 4.06
C ALA A 183 7.85 7.39 4.65
N LYS A 184 8.27 7.02 5.87
CA LYS A 184 9.56 7.46 6.45
C LYS A 184 10.73 7.05 5.55
N PHE A 185 10.77 5.80 5.07
CA PHE A 185 11.81 5.33 4.13
C PHE A 185 11.79 6.12 2.82
N CYS A 186 10.61 6.35 2.24
CA CYS A 186 10.47 7.14 1.01
C CYS A 186 11.03 8.56 1.16
N LEU A 187 10.73 9.24 2.25
CA LEU A 187 11.21 10.62 2.43
C LEU A 187 12.69 10.68 2.82
N ARG A 188 13.22 9.65 3.50
CA ARG A 188 14.65 9.54 3.81
C ARG A 188 15.48 9.27 2.55
N SER A 189 15.02 8.49 1.57
CA SER A 189 15.78 8.27 0.33
C SER A 189 15.96 9.53 -0.52
N LEU A 190 15.06 10.51 -0.41
CA LEU A 190 15.22 11.82 -1.06
C LEU A 190 16.45 12.58 -0.56
N GLN A 191 16.91 12.32 0.66
CA GLN A 191 18.01 13.04 1.33
C GLN A 191 19.34 12.25 1.31
N LEU A 192 19.32 11.01 0.83
CA LEU A 192 20.45 10.09 0.94
C LEU A 192 20.98 9.70 -0.44
N PRO A 193 22.08 10.30 -0.91
CA PRO A 193 22.66 9.99 -2.24
C PRO A 193 22.97 8.51 -2.43
N LYS A 194 23.36 7.80 -1.37
CA LYS A 194 23.60 6.34 -1.40
C LYS A 194 22.38 5.48 -1.74
N THR A 195 21.18 6.06 -1.74
CA THR A 195 19.94 5.39 -2.13
C THR A 195 19.59 5.58 -3.60
N GLU A 196 20.37 6.38 -4.35
CA GLU A 196 20.24 6.55 -5.79
C GLU A 196 20.61 5.28 -6.56
N ASN A 197 19.80 4.97 -7.57
CA ASN A 197 19.93 3.81 -8.43
C ASN A 197 19.97 2.48 -7.65
N LYS A 198 19.20 2.41 -6.57
CA LYS A 198 19.08 1.24 -5.70
C LYS A 198 17.63 0.75 -5.61
N THR A 199 17.51 -0.55 -5.41
CA THR A 199 16.25 -1.23 -5.06
C THR A 199 16.36 -1.70 -3.62
N PHE A 200 15.34 -1.43 -2.82
CA PHE A 200 15.24 -1.87 -1.42
C PHE A 200 13.96 -2.66 -1.21
N PHE A 201 14.04 -3.67 -0.33
CA PHE A 201 12.88 -4.43 0.12
C PHE A 201 12.37 -3.83 1.42
N LEU A 202 11.08 -3.51 1.49
CA LEU A 202 10.46 -3.00 2.71
C LEU A 202 9.43 -4.02 3.22
N GLY A 203 9.80 -4.67 4.32
CA GLY A 203 8.95 -5.56 5.09
C GLY A 203 9.11 -5.31 6.58
N GLY A 204 8.13 -5.74 7.36
CA GLY A 204 8.20 -5.68 8.80
C GLY A 204 9.31 -6.59 9.36
N PRO A 205 9.68 -6.37 10.63
CA PRO A 205 10.76 -7.12 11.28
C PRO A 205 10.43 -8.61 11.48
N LYS A 206 9.14 -8.97 11.48
CA LYS A 206 8.62 -10.32 11.70
C LYS A 206 7.70 -10.73 10.55
N GLY A 207 7.88 -11.97 10.07
CA GLY A 207 6.91 -12.63 9.19
C GLY A 207 5.73 -13.19 10.00
N TRP A 208 4.51 -12.99 9.49
CA TRP A 208 3.28 -13.40 10.15
C TRP A 208 2.51 -14.42 9.32
N LEU A 209 2.08 -15.51 9.97
CA LEU A 209 1.09 -16.43 9.42
C LEU A 209 -0.32 -15.85 9.60
N SER A 210 -1.23 -16.16 8.67
CA SER A 210 -2.64 -15.79 8.79
C SER A 210 -3.27 -16.27 10.11
N SER A 211 -2.88 -17.47 10.58
CA SER A 211 -3.32 -18.02 11.87
C SER A 211 -2.82 -17.22 13.09
N GLU A 212 -1.59 -16.71 13.05
CA GLU A 212 -1.05 -15.86 14.12
C GLU A 212 -1.79 -14.52 14.18
N ILE A 213 -2.09 -13.93 13.02
CA ILE A 213 -2.84 -12.67 12.91
C ILE A 213 -4.26 -12.84 13.44
N ILE A 214 -4.93 -13.93 13.05
CA ILE A 214 -6.28 -14.27 13.57
C ILE A 214 -6.23 -14.38 15.08
N LYS A 215 -5.30 -15.16 15.64
CA LYS A 215 -5.17 -15.36 17.09
C LYS A 215 -4.94 -14.04 17.83
N LEU A 216 -4.08 -13.17 17.29
CA LEU A 216 -3.84 -11.84 17.85
C LEU A 216 -5.13 -10.99 17.86
N CYS A 217 -5.88 -10.98 16.77
CA CYS A 217 -7.14 -10.27 16.69
C CYS A 217 -8.20 -10.86 17.64
N GLU A 218 -8.29 -12.19 17.78
CA GLU A 218 -9.19 -12.85 18.74
C GLU A 218 -8.89 -12.43 20.18
N GLN A 219 -7.60 -12.40 20.54
CA GLN A 219 -7.13 -11.97 21.86
C GLN A 219 -7.48 -10.50 22.15
N LEU A 220 -7.30 -9.60 21.16
CA LEU A 220 -7.59 -8.18 21.31
C LEU A 220 -9.10 -7.85 21.25
N ALA A 221 -9.86 -8.60 20.45
CA ALA A 221 -11.31 -8.43 20.31
C ALA A 221 -12.10 -9.09 21.46
N GLY A 222 -11.53 -10.10 22.12
CA GLY A 222 -12.24 -10.92 23.10
C GLY A 222 -13.31 -11.84 22.47
N GLN A 223 -13.16 -12.16 21.18
CA GLN A 223 -14.13 -12.95 20.41
C GLN A 223 -13.38 -13.98 19.54
N SER A 224 -14.02 -15.12 19.25
CA SER A 224 -13.44 -16.16 18.40
C SER A 224 -13.80 -15.96 16.93
N ALA A 225 -12.85 -16.21 16.04
CA ALA A 225 -13.00 -16.11 14.60
C ALA A 225 -13.68 -17.35 14.03
N GLN A 226 -14.62 -17.16 13.10
CA GLN A 226 -15.16 -18.24 12.29
C GLN A 226 -14.24 -18.54 11.09
N VAL A 227 -13.18 -19.32 11.32
CA VAL A 227 -12.20 -19.63 10.28
C VAL A 227 -12.69 -20.75 9.37
N LYS A 228 -12.82 -20.47 8.07
CA LYS A 228 -13.14 -21.45 7.03
C LYS A 228 -11.93 -21.65 6.13
N ARG A 229 -11.54 -22.91 5.94
CA ARG A 229 -10.37 -23.27 5.12
C ARG A 229 -10.79 -23.71 3.73
N ILE A 230 -10.16 -23.13 2.71
CA ILE A 230 -10.39 -23.51 1.31
C ILE A 230 -9.11 -24.12 0.71
N PRO A 231 -9.17 -25.32 0.10
CA PRO A 231 -8.04 -25.87 -0.65
C PRO A 231 -7.65 -24.98 -1.84
N ILE A 232 -6.36 -24.79 -2.05
CA ILE A 232 -5.82 -24.00 -3.18
C ILE A 232 -6.26 -24.58 -4.54
N SER A 233 -6.39 -25.90 -4.65
CA SER A 233 -6.88 -26.56 -5.86
C SER A 233 -8.29 -26.11 -6.24
N LEU A 234 -9.20 -25.99 -5.26
CA LEU A 234 -10.56 -25.51 -5.48
C LEU A 234 -10.56 -24.06 -5.94
N LEU A 235 -9.65 -23.27 -5.37
CA LEU A 235 -9.50 -21.86 -5.71
C LEU A 235 -8.97 -21.64 -7.14
N LYS A 236 -7.94 -22.38 -7.56
CA LYS A 236 -7.42 -22.35 -8.94
C LYS A 236 -8.50 -22.74 -9.96
N LEU A 237 -9.27 -23.77 -9.65
CA LEU A 237 -10.39 -24.23 -10.50
C LEU A 237 -11.52 -23.18 -10.58
N SER A 238 -11.76 -22.48 -9.46
CA SER A 238 -12.79 -21.45 -9.36
C SER A 238 -12.40 -20.11 -9.98
N SER A 239 -11.10 -19.75 -10.03
CA SER A 239 -10.64 -18.50 -10.65
C SER A 239 -11.00 -18.42 -12.14
N ASN A 240 -10.99 -19.56 -12.84
CA ASN A 240 -11.42 -19.67 -14.24
C ASN A 240 -12.95 -19.58 -14.43
N PHE A 241 -13.75 -19.78 -13.37
CA PHE A 241 -15.20 -19.90 -13.45
C PHE A 241 -15.95 -18.76 -12.73
N LEU A 242 -15.35 -18.13 -11.72
CA LEU A 242 -15.94 -17.11 -10.85
C LEU A 242 -15.50 -15.68 -11.17
N GLY A 243 -14.57 -15.47 -12.10
CA GLY A 243 -14.20 -14.13 -12.58
C GLY A 243 -15.37 -13.31 -13.15
N PHE A 244 -16.52 -13.95 -13.38
CA PHE A 244 -17.78 -13.37 -13.85
C PHE A 244 -18.66 -12.73 -12.76
N PHE A 245 -18.38 -12.94 -11.47
CA PHE A 245 -19.14 -12.35 -10.36
C PHE A 245 -18.27 -11.37 -9.55
N GLU A 246 -18.82 -10.22 -9.11
CA GLU A 246 -18.09 -9.21 -8.30
C GLU A 246 -17.46 -9.79 -7.03
N TRP A 247 -18.10 -10.79 -6.41
CA TRP A 247 -17.56 -11.53 -5.26
C TRP A 247 -16.36 -12.44 -5.65
N GLY A 248 -16.36 -12.99 -6.86
CA GLY A 248 -15.29 -13.83 -7.39
C GLY A 248 -14.05 -13.06 -7.83
N GLN A 249 -14.20 -11.79 -8.23
CA GLN A 249 -13.08 -10.87 -8.47
C GLN A 249 -12.25 -10.68 -7.18
N ASN A 250 -12.90 -10.37 -6.05
CA ASN A 250 -12.24 -10.27 -4.73
C ASN A 250 -11.52 -11.57 -4.32
N ILE A 251 -12.02 -12.74 -4.72
CA ILE A 251 -11.37 -14.03 -4.46
C ILE A 251 -10.20 -14.23 -5.41
N SER A 252 -10.36 -13.99 -6.71
CA SER A 252 -9.28 -14.11 -7.70
C SER A 252 -8.10 -13.19 -7.38
N ASP A 253 -8.38 -11.96 -6.93
CA ASP A 253 -7.37 -11.02 -6.44
C ASP A 253 -6.69 -11.55 -5.19
N ARG A 254 -7.47 -12.07 -4.23
CA ARG A 254 -6.93 -12.76 -3.05
C ARG A 254 -6.09 -13.97 -3.42
N LEU A 255 -6.37 -14.65 -4.53
CA LEU A 255 -5.62 -15.81 -5.01
C LEU A 255 -4.31 -15.45 -5.67
N ALA A 256 -4.31 -14.40 -6.48
CA ALA A 256 -3.08 -13.79 -6.95
C ALA A 256 -2.21 -13.39 -5.75
N PHE A 257 -2.78 -12.73 -4.73
CA PHE A 257 -2.10 -12.43 -3.47
C PHE A 257 -1.59 -13.69 -2.76
N VAL A 258 -2.40 -14.74 -2.61
CA VAL A 258 -2.01 -16.01 -1.98
C VAL A 258 -0.84 -16.68 -2.71
N GLU A 259 -0.82 -16.68 -4.05
CA GLU A 259 0.34 -17.19 -4.79
C GLU A 259 1.59 -16.35 -4.47
N ILE A 260 1.48 -15.02 -4.43
CA ILE A 260 2.57 -14.08 -4.11
C ILE A 260 3.19 -14.34 -2.73
N LEU A 261 2.37 -14.77 -1.77
CA LEU A 261 2.79 -14.96 -0.38
C LEU A 261 3.55 -16.27 -0.14
N ASN A 262 3.65 -17.19 -1.12
CA ASN A 262 4.17 -18.56 -0.94
C ASN A 262 5.71 -18.75 -0.90
N VAL A 263 6.50 -17.70 -0.62
CA VAL A 263 7.98 -17.83 -0.64
C VAL A 263 8.63 -17.43 0.69
N GLU A 264 9.44 -18.35 1.22
CA GLU A 264 10.35 -18.13 2.35
C GLU A 264 11.34 -17.02 2.01
N ASN A 265 11.29 -15.94 2.78
CA ASN A 265 12.20 -14.82 2.61
C ASN A 265 13.20 -14.80 3.77
N ASN A 266 14.48 -15.02 3.47
CA ASN A 266 15.59 -14.87 4.42
C ASN A 266 15.91 -13.38 4.64
N PHE A 267 15.16 -12.70 5.51
CA PHE A 267 15.24 -11.24 5.71
C PHE A 267 16.19 -10.74 6.81
N SER A 268 16.71 -11.59 7.69
CA SER A 268 17.35 -11.14 8.94
C SER A 268 18.59 -10.26 8.73
N ASN A 269 19.48 -10.65 7.80
CA ASN A 269 20.71 -9.88 7.54
C ASN A 269 20.47 -8.63 6.67
N SER A 270 19.51 -8.65 5.75
CA SER A 270 19.26 -7.51 4.84
C SER A 270 18.53 -6.35 5.53
N THR A 271 17.76 -6.64 6.58
CA THR A 271 16.96 -5.65 7.31
C THR A 271 17.84 -4.73 8.18
N PHE A 272 18.90 -5.26 8.78
CA PHE A 272 19.83 -4.45 9.58
C PHE A 272 20.57 -3.41 8.72
N ASP A 273 21.06 -3.82 7.56
CA ASP A 273 21.73 -2.93 6.60
C ASP A 273 20.77 -1.88 6.03
N LEU A 274 19.48 -2.23 5.86
CA LEU A 274 18.45 -1.28 5.47
C LEU A 274 18.30 -0.17 6.52
N TYR A 275 18.03 -0.50 7.78
CA TYR A 275 17.82 0.50 8.84
C TYR A 275 19.04 1.41 9.04
N LYS A 276 20.24 0.83 9.04
CA LYS A 276 21.51 1.57 9.05
C LYS A 276 21.66 2.47 7.82
N THR A 277 21.25 2.00 6.64
CA THR A 277 21.29 2.79 5.41
C THR A 277 20.40 4.02 5.53
N PHE A 278 19.18 3.84 6.01
CA PHE A 278 18.19 4.90 6.10
C PHE A 278 18.31 5.78 7.36
N LYS A 279 19.22 5.41 8.28
CA LYS A 279 19.38 6.07 9.59
C LYS A 279 18.06 6.11 10.36
N ILE A 280 17.38 4.97 10.39
CA ILE A 280 16.13 4.76 11.13
C ILE A 280 16.43 3.80 12.27
N ASP A 281 15.99 4.13 13.48
CA ASP A 281 16.10 3.24 14.63
C ASP A 281 15.11 2.08 14.44
N PRO A 282 15.55 0.81 14.57
CA PRO A 282 14.63 -0.33 14.55
C PRO A 282 13.49 -0.21 15.57
N GLY A 283 13.70 0.45 16.71
CA GLY A 283 12.67 0.69 17.73
C GLY A 283 11.59 1.70 17.33
N ASP A 284 11.83 2.52 16.30
CA ASP A 284 10.85 3.47 15.76
C ASP A 284 9.91 2.83 14.72
N ILE A 285 10.13 1.57 14.37
CA ILE A 285 9.29 0.81 13.43
C ILE A 285 8.12 0.19 14.19
N MET A 286 6.91 0.48 13.72
CA MET A 286 5.68 -0.03 14.32
C MET A 286 5.62 -1.55 14.20
N GLN A 287 5.38 -2.24 15.31
CA GLN A 287 5.08 -3.68 15.29
C GLN A 287 3.59 -3.93 15.08
N LEU A 288 3.25 -5.11 14.56
CA LEU A 288 1.86 -5.43 14.20
C LEU A 288 0.95 -5.54 15.43
N ASP A 289 1.47 -6.09 16.53
CA ASP A 289 0.80 -6.19 17.82
C ASP A 289 0.48 -4.81 18.41
N ASP A 290 1.44 -3.88 18.41
CA ASP A 290 1.21 -2.49 18.83
C ASP A 290 0.20 -1.80 17.92
N TYR A 291 0.33 -1.96 16.60
CA TYR A 291 -0.61 -1.40 15.62
C TYR A 291 -2.05 -1.86 15.87
N PHE A 292 -2.26 -3.17 16.05
CA PHE A 292 -3.58 -3.70 16.32
C PHE A 292 -4.08 -3.30 17.70
N LEU A 293 -3.24 -3.30 18.73
CA LEU A 293 -3.62 -2.83 20.06
C LEU A 293 -4.16 -1.40 20.00
N GLU A 294 -3.45 -0.48 19.33
CA GLU A 294 -3.92 0.88 19.12
C GLU A 294 -5.24 0.92 18.34
N TYR A 295 -5.36 0.13 17.27
CA TYR A 295 -6.57 0.06 16.46
C TYR A 295 -7.78 -0.38 17.28
N PHE A 296 -7.68 -1.51 18.00
CA PHE A 296 -8.76 -2.06 18.83
C PHE A 296 -9.11 -1.11 19.98
N ILE A 297 -8.13 -0.48 20.64
CA ILE A 297 -8.40 0.54 21.68
C ILE A 297 -9.21 1.71 21.10
N ARG A 298 -8.79 2.25 19.95
CA ARG A 298 -9.49 3.38 19.31
C ARG A 298 -10.89 2.99 18.86
N LEU A 299 -11.05 1.79 18.32
CA LEU A 299 -12.34 1.31 17.85
C LEU A 299 -13.31 1.04 19.01
N LEU A 300 -12.88 0.33 20.04
CA LEU A 300 -13.70 0.06 21.23
C LEU A 300 -14.08 1.36 21.95
N LYS A 301 -13.16 2.33 22.01
CA LYS A 301 -13.47 3.67 22.52
C LYS A 301 -14.58 4.34 21.69
N ARG A 302 -14.46 4.34 20.35
CA ARG A 302 -15.51 4.90 19.47
C ARG A 302 -16.85 4.19 19.62
N LEU A 303 -16.87 2.87 19.70
CA LEU A 303 -18.11 2.10 19.90
C LEU A 303 -18.78 2.45 21.22
N ARG A 304 -17.99 2.62 22.29
CA ARG A 304 -18.51 3.07 23.59
C ARG A 304 -19.09 4.49 23.52
N ASP A 305 -18.40 5.40 22.84
CA ASP A 305 -18.83 6.80 22.72
C ASP A 305 -20.14 6.89 21.90
N ILE A 306 -20.28 6.12 20.82
CA ILE A 306 -21.53 6.01 20.03
C ILE A 306 -22.68 5.47 20.89
N ASN A 307 -22.45 4.36 21.60
CA ASN A 307 -23.47 3.78 22.49
C ASN A 307 -23.91 4.77 23.57
N PHE A 308 -22.99 5.59 24.09
CA PHE A 308 -23.30 6.63 25.07
C PHE A 308 -24.17 7.74 24.46
N GLU A 309 -23.84 8.22 23.26
CA GLU A 309 -24.63 9.21 22.52
C GLU A 309 -26.04 8.69 22.21
N ASP A 310 -26.18 7.44 21.82
CA ASP A 310 -27.49 6.82 21.51
C ASP A 310 -28.35 6.71 22.77
N VAL A 311 -27.77 6.30 23.90
CA VAL A 311 -28.47 6.29 25.20
C VAL A 311 -28.89 7.70 25.61
N GLN A 312 -28.05 8.71 25.38
CA GLN A 312 -28.37 10.11 25.72
C GLN A 312 -29.46 10.70 24.81
N LYS A 313 -29.46 10.37 23.52
CA LYS A 313 -30.55 10.72 22.59
C LYS A 313 -31.87 10.07 22.99
N GLN A 314 -31.85 8.79 23.38
CA GLN A 314 -33.05 8.10 23.88
C GLN A 314 -33.59 8.76 25.15
N LYS A 315 -32.74 9.18 26.10
CA LYS A 315 -33.19 9.91 27.30
C LYS A 315 -33.81 11.27 26.99
N ASN A 316 -33.29 11.99 25.99
CA ASN A 316 -33.81 13.30 25.60
C ASN A 316 -35.13 13.23 24.79
N LEU A 317 -35.49 12.06 24.26
CA LEU A 317 -36.77 11.82 23.58
C LEU A 317 -37.91 11.44 24.55
N VAL A 318 -37.61 11.27 25.84
CA VAL A 318 -38.57 10.86 26.89
C VAL A 318 -39.00 12.07 27.75
N ILE A 319 -38.80 13.30 27.27
CA ILE A 319 -39.25 14.54 27.90
C ILE A 319 -40.26 15.24 26.99
#